data_AF-A0A395GBG2-F1
#
_entry.id   AF-A0A395GBG2-F1
#
_cell.length_a   1.000
_cell.length_b   1.000
_cell.length_c   1.000
_cell.angle_alpha   90.00
_cell.angle_beta   90.00
_cell.angle_gamma   90.00
#
_symmetry.space_group_name_H-M   'P 1'
#
loop_
_entity.id
_entity.type
_entity.pdbx_description
1 polymer ?
#
loop_
_entity_poly.entity_id
_entity_poly.type
_entity_poly.pdbx_seq_one_letter_code
_entity_poly.pdbx_strand_id
1 'polypeptide(L)'
;MKKTLVVTLTGAILLSTAFSLENAEAATTKKLDEKSKIALAYFTKDIGTYSFTRKEVVTGKFVTYGPTGISKHYSKNFDVFNSGKIEGAPKNMRFYSTKISKGNFATIIGVSDSTIVIGGTQSLIDYKTLVKGGKKYSMKNYLKYQSSKDFKTIVKKMRIVKSPY
;
A
#
# COMPACT_ATOMS: atom_id res chain seq x y z
N MET A 1 74.13 -31.51 -1.19
CA MET A 1 73.79 -30.60 -0.07
C MET A 1 72.42 -29.98 -0.33
N LYS A 2 71.59 -29.90 0.73
CA LYS A 2 70.24 -29.28 0.87
C LYS A 2 70.13 -27.92 0.13
N LYS A 3 68.99 -27.46 -0.39
CA LYS A 3 67.66 -27.32 0.24
C LYS A 3 66.51 -27.27 -0.78
N THR A 4 65.43 -27.95 -0.43
CA THR A 4 64.05 -27.74 -0.87
C THR A 4 63.56 -26.35 -0.48
N LEU A 5 62.88 -25.64 -1.39
CA LEU A 5 61.99 -24.53 -1.04
C LEU A 5 60.57 -24.89 -1.50
N VAL A 6 59.70 -25.10 -0.53
CA VAL A 6 58.24 -25.23 -0.67
C VAL A 6 57.69 -23.82 -0.90
N VAL A 7 56.99 -23.59 -2.00
CA VAL A 7 56.13 -22.40 -2.16
C VAL A 7 54.69 -22.85 -2.01
N THR A 8 54.07 -22.31 -0.98
CA THR A 8 52.72 -22.55 -0.50
C THR A 8 51.67 -22.10 -1.51
N LEU A 9 50.69 -22.97 -1.72
CA LEU A 9 49.48 -22.75 -2.49
C LEU A 9 48.45 -22.02 -1.60
N THR A 10 48.36 -20.70 -1.69
CA THR A 10 47.27 -19.95 -1.05
C THR A 10 46.95 -18.71 -1.86
N GLY A 11 45.72 -18.67 -2.42
CA GLY A 11 45.15 -17.43 -2.94
C GLY A 11 44.61 -17.47 -4.36
N ALA A 12 43.93 -18.54 -4.77
CA ALA A 12 43.13 -18.53 -6.00
C ALA A 12 41.80 -19.27 -5.83
N ILE A 13 41.15 -19.10 -4.67
CA ILE A 13 39.75 -19.46 -4.46
C ILE A 13 39.20 -18.35 -3.59
N LEU A 14 38.58 -17.33 -4.18
CA LEU A 14 37.65 -16.40 -3.51
C LEU A 14 37.03 -15.35 -4.47
N LEU A 15 37.35 -15.35 -5.76
CA LEU A 15 36.78 -14.39 -6.72
C LEU A 15 35.75 -14.96 -7.71
N SER A 16 35.25 -16.19 -7.50
CA SER A 16 34.15 -16.74 -8.30
C SER A 16 32.81 -16.84 -7.55
N THR A 17 32.78 -16.57 -6.24
CA THR A 17 31.55 -16.62 -5.42
C THR A 17 30.86 -15.27 -5.26
N ALA A 18 31.57 -14.15 -5.46
CA ALA A 18 30.95 -12.82 -5.39
C ALA A 18 30.10 -12.48 -6.63
N PHE A 19 30.44 -13.03 -7.80
CA PHE A 19 29.72 -12.78 -9.05
C PHE A 19 28.41 -13.57 -9.22
N SER A 20 28.11 -14.50 -8.29
CA SER A 20 26.91 -15.34 -8.34
C SER A 20 25.85 -14.98 -7.28
N LEU A 21 26.14 -14.03 -6.38
CA LEU A 21 25.19 -13.59 -5.35
C LEU A 21 24.45 -12.29 -5.72
N GLU A 22 24.99 -11.46 -6.60
CA GLU A 22 24.32 -10.24 -7.07
C GLU A 22 23.17 -10.54 -8.06
N ASN A 23 23.17 -11.74 -8.67
CA ASN A 23 22.11 -12.20 -9.57
C ASN A 23 21.06 -13.11 -8.93
N ALA A 24 21.07 -13.29 -7.60
CA ALA A 24 20.04 -14.04 -6.87
C ALA A 24 18.99 -13.14 -6.20
N GLU A 25 19.19 -11.81 -6.15
CA GLU A 25 18.21 -10.85 -5.62
C GLU A 25 17.41 -10.12 -6.72
N ALA A 26 17.56 -10.56 -7.97
CA ALA A 26 16.66 -10.22 -9.08
C ALA A 26 15.52 -11.24 -9.24
N ALA A 27 15.12 -11.90 -8.14
CA ALA A 27 13.90 -12.69 -8.08
C ALA A 27 12.66 -11.78 -8.20
N THR A 28 12.35 -11.38 -9.43
CA THR A 28 11.06 -10.86 -9.91
C THR A 28 10.20 -10.22 -8.81
N THR A 29 10.58 -9.03 -8.33
CA THR A 29 9.66 -8.20 -7.56
C THR A 29 8.59 -7.72 -8.51
N LYS A 30 7.55 -8.53 -8.72
CA LYS A 30 6.39 -8.13 -9.50
C LYS A 30 5.84 -6.86 -8.86
N LYS A 31 6.10 -5.72 -9.49
CA LYS A 31 5.67 -4.42 -9.02
C LYS A 31 4.15 -4.49 -8.83
N LEU A 32 3.71 -4.23 -7.60
CA LEU A 32 2.27 -4.28 -7.30
C LEU A 32 1.55 -3.27 -8.18
N ASP A 33 0.48 -3.72 -8.81
CA ASP A 33 -0.47 -2.83 -9.47
C ASP A 33 -1.12 -1.89 -8.44
N GLU A 34 -1.68 -0.79 -8.92
CA GLU A 34 -2.25 0.24 -8.05
C GLU A 34 -3.39 -0.28 -7.18
N LYS A 35 -4.27 -1.13 -7.75
CA LYS A 35 -5.40 -1.71 -7.01
C LYS A 35 -4.90 -2.58 -5.85
N SER A 36 -3.87 -3.38 -6.09
CA SER A 36 -3.20 -4.19 -5.07
C SER A 36 -2.58 -3.33 -3.97
N LYS A 37 -1.94 -2.20 -4.31
CA LYS A 37 -1.42 -1.26 -3.30
C LYS A 37 -2.52 -0.63 -2.44
N ILE A 38 -3.62 -0.20 -3.06
CA ILE A 38 -4.79 0.35 -2.34
C ILE A 38 -5.40 -0.73 -1.44
N ALA A 39 -5.53 -1.97 -1.93
CA ALA A 39 -6.03 -3.09 -1.13
C ALA A 39 -5.16 -3.36 0.11
N LEU A 40 -3.83 -3.22 0.00
CA LEU A 40 -2.93 -3.34 1.17
C LEU A 40 -3.15 -2.23 2.20
N ALA A 41 -3.61 -1.03 1.81
CA ALA A 41 -3.95 0.02 2.78
C ALA A 41 -5.07 -0.42 3.75
N TYR A 42 -5.95 -1.33 3.34
CA TYR A 42 -7.00 -1.90 4.20
C TYR A 42 -6.50 -2.90 5.25
N PHE A 43 -5.20 -3.23 5.24
CA PHE A 43 -4.55 -4.01 6.29
C PHE A 43 -3.86 -3.13 7.34
N THR A 44 -3.84 -1.81 7.16
CA THR A 44 -3.28 -0.88 8.14
C THR A 44 -4.15 -0.82 9.40
N LYS A 45 -3.52 -0.51 10.55
CA LYS A 45 -4.17 -0.57 11.86
C LYS A 45 -5.31 0.45 11.99
N ASP A 46 -5.11 1.65 11.45
CA ASP A 46 -6.02 2.79 11.65
C ASP A 46 -6.94 3.04 10.45
N ILE A 47 -7.03 2.10 9.49
CA ILE A 47 -7.90 2.28 8.31
C ILE A 47 -9.35 2.57 8.70
N GLY A 48 -9.84 1.95 9.79
CA GLY A 48 -11.21 2.12 10.27
C GLY A 48 -11.56 3.53 10.73
N THR A 49 -10.56 4.36 11.04
CA THR A 49 -10.73 5.77 11.43
C THR A 49 -11.00 6.66 10.22
N TYR A 50 -10.39 6.35 9.08
CA TYR A 50 -10.41 7.20 7.88
C TYR A 50 -11.16 6.58 6.71
N SER A 51 -11.56 5.31 6.81
CA SER A 51 -12.29 4.57 5.78
C SER A 51 -13.02 3.38 6.43
N PHE A 52 -13.62 2.54 5.61
CA PHE A 52 -14.19 1.26 6.04
C PHE A 52 -13.08 0.28 6.43
N THR A 53 -13.35 -0.53 7.45
CA THR A 53 -12.45 -1.56 7.93
C THR A 53 -12.29 -2.69 6.91
N ARG A 54 -11.23 -3.49 7.05
CA ARG A 54 -11.03 -4.71 6.26
C ARG A 54 -12.28 -5.59 6.24
N LYS A 55 -12.86 -5.84 7.41
CA LYS A 55 -14.05 -6.69 7.58
C LYS A 55 -15.25 -6.12 6.83
N GLU A 56 -15.47 -4.81 6.91
CA GLU A 56 -16.56 -4.13 6.21
C GLU A 56 -16.41 -4.27 4.69
N VAL A 57 -15.22 -4.06 4.13
CA VAL A 57 -14.96 -4.23 2.69
C VAL A 57 -15.12 -5.69 2.26
N VAL A 58 -14.55 -6.63 3.02
CA VAL A 58 -14.64 -8.08 2.73
C VAL A 58 -16.08 -8.57 2.75
N THR A 59 -16.86 -8.18 3.76
CA THR A 59 -18.27 -8.58 3.88
C THR A 59 -19.19 -7.79 2.94
N GLY A 60 -18.78 -6.59 2.52
CA GLY A 60 -19.60 -5.66 1.77
C GLY A 60 -20.67 -4.97 2.62
N LYS A 61 -20.64 -5.13 3.95
CA LYS A 61 -21.58 -4.54 4.91
C LYS A 61 -20.87 -3.43 5.65
N PHE A 62 -21.36 -2.20 5.54
CA PHE A 62 -20.75 -1.04 6.21
C PHE A 62 -21.80 -0.03 6.65
N VAL A 63 -21.39 0.81 7.61
CA VAL A 63 -22.19 1.93 8.09
C VAL A 63 -21.53 3.25 7.73
N THR A 64 -22.33 4.25 7.39
CA THR A 64 -21.87 5.62 7.22
C THR A 64 -22.53 6.54 8.24
N TYR A 65 -21.81 7.56 8.65
CA TYR A 65 -22.25 8.56 9.62
C TYR A 65 -22.39 9.90 8.90
N GLY A 66 -23.61 10.40 8.81
CA GLY A 66 -23.92 11.68 8.17
C GLY A 66 -24.79 12.59 9.07
N PRO A 67 -25.14 13.79 8.60
CA PRO A 67 -25.99 14.72 9.35
C PRO A 67 -27.36 14.14 9.71
N THR A 68 -27.89 13.23 8.88
CA THR A 68 -29.18 12.54 9.06
C THR A 68 -29.08 11.28 9.92
N GLY A 69 -27.91 10.99 10.51
CA GLY A 69 -27.67 9.83 11.36
C GLY A 69 -26.90 8.69 10.68
N ILE A 70 -27.19 7.45 11.11
CA ILE A 70 -26.48 6.25 10.66
C ILE A 70 -27.20 5.62 9.48
N SER A 71 -26.49 5.37 8.38
CA SER A 71 -27.01 4.60 7.24
C SER A 71 -26.29 3.26 7.11
N LYS A 72 -27.05 2.18 6.91
CA LYS A 72 -26.51 0.83 6.66
C LYS A 72 -26.46 0.57 5.17
N HIS A 73 -25.35 0.02 4.70
CA HIS A 73 -25.12 -0.25 3.29
C HIS A 73 -24.74 -1.70 3.06
N TYR A 74 -25.16 -2.22 1.90
CA TYR A 74 -24.66 -3.47 1.34
C TYR A 74 -24.16 -3.24 -0.08
N SER A 75 -22.88 -3.50 -0.33
CA SER A 75 -22.31 -3.39 -1.67
C SER A 75 -21.45 -4.60 -2.02
N LYS A 76 -21.62 -5.06 -3.27
CA LYS A 76 -20.74 -6.08 -3.87
C LYS A 76 -19.39 -5.50 -4.26
N ASN A 77 -19.33 -4.20 -4.58
CA ASN A 77 -18.14 -3.52 -5.07
C ASN A 77 -17.70 -2.41 -4.12
N PHE A 78 -16.41 -2.10 -4.18
CA PHE A 78 -15.80 -1.04 -3.40
C PHE A 78 -15.10 -0.05 -4.32
N ASP A 79 -15.77 1.06 -4.59
CA ASP A 79 -15.33 2.00 -5.61
C ASP A 79 -14.40 3.06 -5.00
N VAL A 80 -13.25 3.22 -5.62
CA VAL A 80 -12.30 4.30 -5.35
C VAL A 80 -12.06 5.09 -6.64
N PHE A 81 -11.76 6.36 -6.53
CA PHE A 81 -11.43 7.22 -7.67
C PHE A 81 -10.13 7.97 -7.39
N ASN A 82 -9.42 8.35 -8.46
CA ASN A 82 -8.20 9.13 -8.34
C ASN A 82 -8.54 10.52 -7.79
N SER A 83 -7.93 10.92 -6.68
CA SER A 83 -8.18 12.21 -6.02
C SER A 83 -7.28 13.34 -6.55
N GLY A 84 -6.52 13.08 -7.61
CA GLY A 84 -5.58 14.03 -8.21
C GLY A 84 -4.23 14.07 -7.51
N LYS A 85 -3.44 15.09 -7.87
CA LYS A 85 -2.15 15.37 -7.22
C LYS A 85 -2.41 16.13 -5.92
N ILE A 86 -1.63 15.81 -4.89
CA ILE A 86 -1.60 16.57 -3.64
C ILE A 86 -0.29 17.36 -3.61
N GLU A 87 -0.39 18.64 -3.29
CA GLU A 87 0.77 19.55 -3.22
C GLU A 87 1.80 19.07 -2.18
N GLY A 88 3.08 19.14 -2.54
CA GLY A 88 4.18 18.70 -1.67
C GLY A 88 4.31 17.18 -1.51
N ALA A 89 3.49 16.38 -2.20
CA ALA A 89 3.61 14.92 -2.17
C ALA A 89 4.80 14.41 -3.01
N PRO A 90 5.40 13.26 -2.64
CA PRO A 90 6.40 12.59 -3.47
C PRO A 90 5.86 12.29 -4.89
N LYS A 91 6.67 12.53 -5.93
CA LYS A 91 6.27 12.37 -7.35
C LYS A 91 5.71 10.99 -7.70
N ASN A 92 6.18 9.95 -7.02
CA ASN A 92 5.76 8.56 -7.25
C ASN A 92 4.55 8.12 -6.41
N MET A 93 3.93 9.03 -5.66
CA MET A 93 2.73 8.75 -4.89
C MET A 93 1.47 9.06 -5.71
N ARG A 94 0.49 8.16 -5.60
CA ARG A 94 -0.84 8.30 -6.20
C ARG A 94 -1.87 8.35 -5.09
N PHE A 95 -2.89 9.18 -5.26
CA PHE A 95 -3.91 9.41 -4.23
C PHE A 95 -5.29 9.01 -4.75
N TYR A 96 -6.04 8.38 -3.86
CA TYR A 96 -7.37 7.85 -4.14
C TYR A 96 -8.32 8.24 -3.03
N SER A 97 -9.59 8.44 -3.38
CA SER A 97 -10.69 8.60 -2.43
C SER A 97 -11.73 7.51 -2.64
N THR A 98 -12.45 7.17 -1.58
CA THR A 98 -13.58 6.25 -1.64
C THR A 98 -14.80 6.98 -2.21
N LYS A 99 -15.57 6.33 -3.09
CA LYS A 99 -16.80 6.94 -3.65
C LYS A 99 -17.84 7.22 -2.56
N ILE A 100 -17.91 6.34 -1.55
CA ILE A 100 -18.73 6.53 -0.35
C ILE A 100 -17.80 6.88 0.80
N SER A 101 -18.09 7.97 1.51
CA SER A 101 -17.38 8.35 2.72
C SER A 101 -17.97 7.66 3.95
N LYS A 102 -17.11 7.23 4.87
CA LYS A 102 -17.54 6.63 6.14
C LYS A 102 -18.15 7.67 7.10
N GLY A 103 -17.63 8.89 7.08
CA GLY A 103 -18.10 9.99 7.93
C GLY A 103 -18.22 11.30 7.15
N ASN A 104 -18.35 12.41 7.88
CA ASN A 104 -18.39 13.78 7.33
C ASN A 104 -17.00 14.27 6.87
N PHE A 105 -16.29 13.45 6.10
CA PHE A 105 -14.98 13.75 5.49
C PHE A 105 -14.77 12.87 4.25
N ALA A 106 -13.94 13.33 3.31
CA ALA A 106 -13.43 12.50 2.22
C ALA A 106 -12.25 11.64 2.72
N THR A 107 -12.27 10.36 2.39
CA THR A 107 -11.13 9.46 2.61
C THR A 107 -10.01 9.80 1.63
N ILE A 108 -8.76 9.90 2.07
CA ILE A 108 -7.59 9.96 1.19
C ILE A 108 -6.69 8.77 1.46
N ILE A 109 -6.39 8.00 0.42
CA ILE A 109 -5.45 6.87 0.42
C ILE A 109 -4.33 7.19 -0.56
N GLY A 110 -3.17 7.56 -0.04
CA GLY A 110 -1.93 7.72 -0.78
C GLY A 110 -1.15 6.42 -0.83
N VAL A 111 -0.73 5.98 -2.01
CA VAL A 111 0.10 4.79 -2.19
C VAL A 111 1.28 5.06 -3.13
N SER A 112 2.43 4.50 -2.78
CA SER A 112 3.61 4.36 -3.64
C SER A 112 4.15 2.93 -3.54
N ASP A 113 5.32 2.67 -4.11
CA ASP A 113 5.99 1.36 -3.97
C ASP A 113 6.45 1.09 -2.52
N SER A 114 6.68 2.13 -1.72
CA SER A 114 7.25 2.01 -0.36
C SER A 114 6.35 2.54 0.76
N THR A 115 5.36 3.38 0.45
CA THR A 115 4.61 4.14 1.46
C THR A 115 3.11 4.03 1.25
N ILE A 116 2.39 3.92 2.37
CA ILE A 116 0.93 4.07 2.45
C ILE A 116 0.65 5.29 3.33
N VAL A 117 -0.22 6.19 2.88
CA VAL A 117 -0.76 7.30 3.67
C VAL A 117 -2.27 7.17 3.68
N ILE A 118 -2.88 7.30 4.85
CA ILE A 118 -4.34 7.34 5.01
C ILE A 118 -4.72 8.56 5.83
N GLY A 119 -5.81 9.22 5.46
CA GLY A 119 -6.33 10.37 6.18
C GLY A 119 -7.75 10.71 5.78
N GLY A 120 -8.38 11.61 6.53
CA GLY A 120 -9.68 12.18 6.22
C GLY A 120 -9.53 13.69 6.03
N THR A 121 -10.24 14.26 5.07
CA THR A 121 -10.24 15.71 4.85
C THR A 121 -11.63 16.25 4.52
N GLN A 122 -11.91 17.50 4.90
CA GLN A 122 -13.12 18.22 4.51
C GLN A 122 -12.86 19.25 3.39
N SER A 123 -11.60 19.57 3.13
CA SER A 123 -11.16 20.54 2.12
C SER A 123 -9.94 20.03 1.36
N LEU A 124 -9.54 20.76 0.32
CA LEU A 124 -8.23 20.55 -0.28
C LEU A 124 -7.14 20.81 0.78
N ILE A 125 -6.18 19.89 0.89
CA ILE A 125 -5.08 19.95 1.85
C ILE A 125 -3.75 19.59 1.17
N ASP A 126 -2.65 20.14 1.68
CA ASP A 126 -1.30 19.74 1.26
C ASP A 126 -0.87 18.40 1.88
N TYR A 127 0.21 17.83 1.37
CA TYR A 127 0.71 16.54 1.83
C TYR A 127 1.17 16.57 3.29
N LYS A 128 1.74 17.69 3.73
CA LYS A 128 2.22 17.87 5.11
C LYS A 128 1.05 17.82 6.10
N THR A 129 -0.05 18.49 5.81
CA THR A 129 -1.28 18.51 6.61
C THR A 129 -1.96 17.16 6.59
N LEU A 130 -2.03 16.50 5.42
CA LEU A 130 -2.54 15.13 5.31
C LEU A 130 -1.80 14.15 6.22
N VAL A 131 -0.45 14.20 6.21
CA VAL A 131 0.35 13.31 7.06
C VAL A 131 0.23 13.66 8.54
N LYS A 132 0.05 14.94 8.89
CA LYS A 132 -0.13 15.39 10.28
C LYS A 132 -1.46 14.93 10.87
N GLY A 133 -2.56 15.02 10.11
CA GLY A 133 -3.89 14.58 10.54
C GLY A 133 -4.19 13.09 10.28
N GLY A 134 -3.41 12.47 9.42
CA GLY A 134 -3.55 11.07 8.99
C GLY A 134 -2.54 10.13 9.65
N LYS A 135 -2.26 9.03 8.94
CA LYS A 135 -1.24 8.04 9.29
C LYS A 135 -0.40 7.70 8.07
N LYS A 136 0.90 7.50 8.30
CA LYS A 136 1.86 7.04 7.31
C LYS A 136 2.41 5.69 7.73
N TYR A 137 2.48 4.74 6.80
CA TYR A 137 3.03 3.41 7.02
C TYR A 137 3.99 3.00 5.92
N SER A 138 4.89 2.06 6.25
CA SER A 138 5.73 1.37 5.27
C SER A 138 4.95 0.27 4.57
N MET A 139 4.93 0.29 3.23
CA MET A 139 4.30 -0.73 2.38
C MET A 139 4.86 -2.14 2.68
N LYS A 140 6.17 -2.24 2.96
CA LYS A 140 6.86 -3.50 3.25
C LYS A 140 6.17 -4.31 4.35
N ASN A 141 5.65 -3.64 5.37
CA ASN A 141 5.01 -4.28 6.53
C ASN A 141 3.70 -5.01 6.16
N TYR A 142 3.11 -4.68 5.02
CA TYR A 142 1.82 -5.21 4.58
C TYR A 142 1.94 -6.20 3.40
N LEU A 143 3.09 -6.29 2.73
CA LEU A 143 3.30 -7.22 1.61
C LEU A 143 3.01 -8.68 2.01
N LYS A 144 3.23 -9.05 3.27
CA LYS A 144 2.90 -10.38 3.83
C LYS A 144 1.44 -10.79 3.68
N TYR A 145 0.52 -9.83 3.45
CA TYR A 145 -0.91 -10.10 3.31
C TYR A 145 -1.36 -10.39 1.87
N GLN A 146 -0.50 -10.25 0.86
CA GLN A 146 -0.87 -10.41 -0.56
C GLN A 146 -1.45 -11.80 -0.90
N SER A 147 -1.06 -12.83 -0.17
CA SER A 147 -1.58 -14.18 -0.38
C SER A 147 -2.88 -14.48 0.39
N SER A 148 -3.29 -13.57 1.29
CA SER A 148 -4.45 -13.78 2.16
C SER A 148 -5.78 -13.78 1.40
N LYS A 149 -6.75 -14.55 1.91
CA LYS A 149 -8.12 -14.58 1.38
C LYS A 149 -8.77 -13.20 1.39
N ASP A 150 -8.57 -12.44 2.47
CA ASP A 150 -9.09 -11.08 2.62
C ASP A 150 -8.52 -10.16 1.54
N PHE A 151 -7.21 -10.22 1.27
CA PHE A 151 -6.58 -9.39 0.25
C PHE A 151 -7.16 -9.68 -1.14
N LYS A 152 -7.21 -10.95 -1.52
CA LYS A 152 -7.78 -11.38 -2.81
C LYS A 152 -9.24 -10.93 -2.93
N THR A 153 -10.01 -11.00 -1.84
CA THR A 153 -11.40 -10.54 -1.80
C THR A 153 -11.51 -9.03 -1.99
N ILE A 154 -10.69 -8.25 -1.29
CA ILE A 154 -10.66 -6.79 -1.41
C ILE A 154 -10.28 -6.39 -2.84
N VAL A 155 -9.22 -6.97 -3.41
CA VAL A 155 -8.81 -6.70 -4.80
C VAL A 155 -9.93 -7.04 -5.79
N LYS A 156 -10.62 -8.17 -5.61
CA LYS A 156 -11.74 -8.55 -6.48
C LYS A 156 -12.90 -7.55 -6.42
N LYS A 157 -13.24 -7.07 -5.21
CA LYS A 157 -14.35 -6.12 -5.00
C LYS A 157 -14.00 -4.69 -5.40
N MET A 158 -12.72 -4.32 -5.34
CA MET A 158 -12.29 -2.95 -5.57
C MET A 158 -12.40 -2.58 -7.04
N ARG A 159 -12.92 -1.39 -7.34
CA ARG A 159 -12.90 -0.82 -8.69
C ARG A 159 -12.33 0.59 -8.63
N ILE A 160 -11.36 0.87 -9.49
CA ILE A 160 -10.86 2.22 -9.70
C ILE A 160 -11.76 2.83 -10.78
N VAL A 161 -12.61 3.79 -10.41
CA VAL A 161 -13.55 4.46 -11.31
C VAL A 161 -13.03 5.85 -11.69
N LYS A 162 -13.51 6.39 -12.83
CA LYS A 162 -13.03 7.68 -13.37
C LYS A 162 -13.45 8.89 -12.53
N SER A 163 -14.62 8.84 -11.91
CA SER A 163 -15.26 9.96 -11.23
C SER A 163 -16.08 9.45 -10.03
N PRO A 164 -16.23 10.25 -8.96
CA PRO A 164 -17.16 9.94 -7.87
C PRO A 164 -18.62 9.85 -8.35
N TYR A 165 -18.97 10.53 -9.43
CA TYR A 165 -20.28 10.50 -10.09
C TYR A 165 -20.25 9.58 -11.30
#